data_AF-A0A958U649-F1
#
_entry.id   AF-A0A958U649-F1
#
_cell.length_a   1.000
_cell.length_b   1.000
_cell.length_c   1.000
_cell.angle_alpha   90.00
_cell.angle_beta   90.00
_cell.angle_gamma   90.00
#
_symmetry.space_group_name_H-M   'P 1'
#
loop_
_entity.id
_entity.type
_entity.pdbx_description
1 polymer ?
#
loop_
_entity_poly.entity_id
_entity_poly.type
_entity_poly.pdbx_seq_one_letter_code
_entity_poly.pdbx_strand_id
1 'polypeptide(L)'
;MNKLFFIIILALSITACKEKVTEPAGPTQMEQVIAIHDELMPKMGTVGELIAKLEASMDSTQVDSMKLTAIQNLKGTNQEMMTWMMDFGNAFDSAEVLDGKELSEEKIKTLTGFQESVNNLKSSMEAAIAHAEKLLSN
;
A
#
# COMPACT_ATOMS: atom_id res chain seq x y z
N MET A 1 -80.90 -8.21 4.78
CA MET A 1 -79.87 -7.65 5.68
C MET A 1 -78.61 -8.49 5.53
N ASN A 2 -77.55 -7.88 5.00
CA ASN A 2 -76.14 -8.03 5.38
C ASN A 2 -75.55 -9.46 5.50
N LYS A 3 -74.51 -9.90 4.80
CA LYS A 3 -73.45 -9.22 4.01
C LYS A 3 -72.82 -10.25 3.06
N LEU A 4 -72.55 -9.77 1.85
CA LEU A 4 -71.57 -10.27 0.88
C LEU A 4 -70.18 -10.33 1.54
N PHE A 5 -69.33 -11.31 1.22
CA PHE A 5 -68.07 -11.06 0.50
C PHE A 5 -67.31 -12.34 0.14
N PHE A 6 -67.05 -12.44 -1.16
CA PHE A 6 -66.05 -13.24 -1.87
C PHE A 6 -64.61 -12.88 -1.43
N ILE A 7 -63.62 -13.68 -1.87
CA ILE A 7 -62.24 -13.34 -2.31
C ILE A 7 -61.32 -14.53 -1.97
N ILE A 8 -61.07 -15.44 -2.92
CA ILE A 8 -60.03 -15.41 -3.98
C ILE A 8 -58.64 -15.76 -3.44
N ILE A 9 -58.19 -16.92 -3.91
CA ILE A 9 -56.85 -17.51 -3.88
C ILE A 9 -55.84 -16.50 -4.44
N LEU A 10 -54.73 -16.29 -3.71
CA LEU A 10 -53.49 -15.79 -4.31
C LEU A 10 -52.30 -16.55 -3.72
N ALA A 11 -51.94 -17.64 -4.41
CA ALA A 11 -50.59 -18.17 -4.37
C ALA A 11 -49.69 -17.19 -5.12
N LEU A 12 -48.84 -16.46 -4.40
CA LEU A 12 -47.71 -15.76 -4.99
C LEU A 12 -46.42 -16.27 -4.34
N SER A 13 -45.71 -17.04 -5.14
CA SER A 13 -44.37 -17.53 -4.91
C SER A 13 -43.41 -16.36 -4.68
N ILE A 14 -42.97 -16.17 -3.45
CA ILE A 14 -41.80 -15.33 -3.13
C ILE A 14 -40.54 -16.19 -3.26
N THR A 15 -40.12 -16.44 -4.50
CA THR A 15 -38.70 -16.65 -4.79
C THR A 15 -38.11 -15.30 -5.16
N ALA A 16 -37.95 -14.44 -4.15
CA ALA A 16 -37.06 -13.32 -4.26
C ALA A 16 -35.64 -13.90 -4.31
N CYS A 17 -35.11 -14.08 -5.52
CA CYS A 17 -33.67 -14.15 -5.75
C CYS A 17 -33.09 -12.83 -5.22
N LYS A 18 -32.70 -12.84 -3.95
CA LYS A 18 -31.82 -11.84 -3.38
C LYS A 18 -30.51 -12.05 -4.12
N GLU A 19 -30.24 -11.19 -5.09
CA GLU A 19 -28.96 -11.13 -5.79
C GLU A 19 -27.90 -11.09 -4.70
N LYS A 20 -27.19 -12.22 -4.59
CA LYS A 20 -26.19 -12.43 -3.58
C LYS A 20 -25.05 -11.53 -4.04
N VAL A 21 -24.96 -10.33 -3.47
CA VAL A 21 -23.75 -9.51 -3.53
C VAL A 21 -22.65 -10.44 -3.04
N THR A 22 -21.91 -10.99 -4.00
CA THR A 22 -20.71 -11.76 -3.73
C THR A 22 -19.73 -10.75 -3.18
N GLU A 23 -19.63 -10.69 -1.85
CA GLU A 23 -18.48 -10.13 -1.16
C GLU A 23 -17.21 -10.52 -1.95
N PRO A 24 -16.39 -9.57 -2.41
CA PRO A 24 -15.19 -9.91 -3.14
C PRO A 24 -14.31 -10.80 -2.24
N ALA A 25 -13.79 -11.89 -2.83
CA ALA A 25 -13.14 -12.99 -2.14
C ALA A 25 -11.72 -12.66 -1.58
N GLY A 26 -11.45 -11.41 -1.22
CA GLY A 26 -10.16 -10.92 -0.75
C GLY A 26 -9.95 -9.43 -1.07
N PRO A 27 -8.84 -8.84 -0.58
CA PRO A 27 -8.54 -7.44 -0.83
C PRO A 27 -8.30 -7.18 -2.32
N THR A 28 -8.88 -6.08 -2.80
CA THR A 28 -8.67 -5.53 -4.13
C THR A 28 -7.20 -5.18 -4.36
N GLN A 29 -6.81 -5.01 -5.63
CA GLN A 29 -5.46 -4.59 -5.97
C GLN A 29 -5.09 -3.25 -5.33
N MET A 30 -6.04 -2.30 -5.27
CA MET A 30 -5.83 -1.00 -4.63
C MET A 30 -5.49 -1.16 -3.15
N GLU A 31 -6.28 -1.94 -2.42
CA GLU A 31 -6.05 -2.22 -1.00
C GLU A 31 -4.70 -2.92 -0.77
N GLN A 32 -4.29 -3.82 -1.66
CA GLN A 32 -2.98 -4.47 -1.57
C GLN A 32 -1.82 -3.47 -1.75
N VAL A 33 -1.93 -2.54 -2.69
CA VAL A 33 -0.92 -1.49 -2.92
C VAL A 33 -0.82 -0.56 -1.70
N ILE A 34 -1.96 -0.13 -1.17
CA ILE A 34 -1.99 0.74 0.02
C ILE A 34 -1.47 0.02 1.26
N ALA A 35 -1.75 -1.28 1.42
CA ALA A 35 -1.22 -2.07 2.52
C ALA A 35 0.32 -2.09 2.52
N ILE A 36 0.95 -2.20 1.34
CA ILE A 36 2.42 -2.13 1.23
C ILE A 36 2.91 -0.72 1.54
N HIS A 37 2.26 0.32 1.03
CA HIS A 37 2.57 1.71 1.40
C HIS A 37 2.57 1.90 2.92
N ASP A 38 1.52 1.47 3.60
CA ASP A 38 1.37 1.62 5.05
C ASP A 38 2.41 0.81 5.82
N GLU A 39 2.83 -0.35 5.30
CA GLU A 39 3.95 -1.13 5.86
C GLU A 39 5.29 -0.39 5.77
N LEU A 40 5.51 0.39 4.70
CA LEU A 40 6.75 1.15 4.48
C LEU A 40 6.80 2.46 5.28
N MET A 41 5.66 3.07 5.60
CA MET A 41 5.60 4.32 6.35
C MET A 41 6.42 4.32 7.66
N PRO A 42 6.29 3.34 8.59
CA PRO A 42 7.12 3.31 9.79
C PRO A 42 8.60 3.05 9.49
N LYS A 43 8.93 2.36 8.39
CA LYS A 43 10.31 2.07 8.00
C LYS A 43 11.06 3.33 7.58
N MET A 44 10.37 4.35 7.05
CA MET A 44 10.99 5.66 6.78
C MET A 44 11.58 6.31 8.04
N GLY A 45 10.89 6.19 9.18
CA GLY A 45 11.41 6.64 10.48
C GLY A 45 12.66 5.85 10.88
N THR A 46 12.61 4.53 10.71
CA THR A 46 13.76 3.63 10.96
C THR A 46 14.97 4.00 10.09
N VAL A 47 14.74 4.31 8.82
CA VAL A 47 15.79 4.78 7.89
C VAL A 47 16.46 6.06 8.41
N GLY A 48 15.67 7.05 8.83
CA GLY A 48 16.19 8.29 9.42
C GLY A 48 17.05 8.05 10.67
N GLU A 49 16.59 7.17 11.56
CA GLU A 49 17.34 6.80 12.76
C GLU A 49 18.67 6.09 12.44
N LEU A 50 18.67 5.17 11.48
CA LEU A 50 19.86 4.43 11.08
C LEU A 50 20.90 5.35 10.42
N ILE A 51 20.46 6.31 9.59
CA ILE A 51 21.35 7.35 9.05
C ILE A 51 22.04 8.09 10.19
N ALA A 52 21.28 8.60 11.16
CA ALA A 52 21.85 9.35 12.28
C ALA A 52 22.83 8.53 13.11
N LYS A 53 22.52 7.25 13.38
CA LYS A 53 23.43 6.33 14.10
C LYS A 53 24.71 6.06 13.31
N LEU A 54 24.61 5.82 12.00
CA LEU A 54 25.77 5.60 11.15
C LEU A 54 26.67 6.83 11.13
N GLU A 55 26.11 8.02 10.88
CA GLU A 55 26.83 9.30 10.86
C GLU A 55 27.53 9.56 12.21
N ALA A 56 26.85 9.32 13.34
CA ALA A 56 27.43 9.47 14.68
C ALA A 56 28.55 8.47 15.01
N SER A 57 28.56 7.30 14.34
CA SER A 57 29.56 6.25 14.54
C SER A 57 30.80 6.39 13.65
N MET A 58 30.86 7.42 12.81
CA MET A 58 31.98 7.63 11.88
C MET A 58 33.10 8.43 12.54
N ASP A 59 34.35 8.01 12.29
CA ASP A 59 35.53 8.78 12.67
C ASP A 59 35.74 9.94 11.68
N SER A 60 35.81 11.17 12.18
CA SER A 60 36.08 12.36 11.36
C SER A 60 37.45 12.36 10.66
N THR A 61 38.37 11.50 11.10
CA THR A 61 39.75 11.43 10.60
C THR A 61 39.97 10.30 9.59
N GLN A 62 39.01 9.36 9.45
CA GLN A 62 39.08 8.25 8.51
C GLN A 62 37.75 8.04 7.78
N VAL A 63 37.83 7.93 6.45
CA VAL A 63 36.64 7.69 5.62
C VAL A 63 36.24 6.22 5.70
N ASP A 64 35.08 5.96 6.29
CA ASP A 64 34.42 4.64 6.23
C ASP A 64 33.50 4.57 5.00
N SER A 65 34.03 4.02 3.90
CA SER A 65 33.30 3.91 2.64
C SER A 65 32.08 2.98 2.72
N MET A 66 32.08 1.99 3.63
CA MET A 66 30.96 1.07 3.80
C MET A 66 29.78 1.79 4.47
N LYS A 67 30.04 2.54 5.54
CA LYS A 67 29.02 3.36 6.21
C LYS A 67 28.48 4.46 5.30
N LEU A 68 29.34 5.13 4.52
CA LEU A 68 28.90 6.11 3.53
C LEU A 68 27.96 5.51 2.48
N THR A 69 28.30 4.33 1.95
CA THR A 69 27.44 3.62 0.99
C THR A 69 26.10 3.23 1.63
N ALA A 70 26.10 2.74 2.87
CA ALA A 70 24.87 2.41 3.58
C ALA A 70 23.98 3.65 3.80
N ILE A 71 24.55 4.79 4.20
CA ILE A 71 23.83 6.06 4.33
C ILE A 71 23.23 6.49 3.00
N GLN A 72 23.97 6.37 1.89
CA GLN A 72 23.47 6.71 0.56
C GLN A 72 22.31 5.82 0.12
N ASN A 73 22.39 4.50 0.35
CA ASN A 73 21.31 3.57 0.01
C ASN A 73 20.04 3.83 0.84
N LEU A 74 20.22 4.12 2.13
CA LEU A 74 19.13 4.52 3.03
C LEU A 74 18.46 5.82 2.54
N LYS A 75 19.25 6.86 2.21
CA LYS A 75 18.72 8.12 1.66
C LYS A 75 17.99 7.90 0.32
N GLY A 76 18.55 7.06 -0.55
CA GLY A 76 17.97 6.73 -1.85
C GLY A 76 16.60 6.08 -1.73
N THR A 77 16.48 5.00 -0.95
CA THR A 77 15.19 4.31 -0.75
C THR A 77 14.14 5.19 -0.05
N ASN A 78 14.55 6.06 0.87
CA ASN A 78 13.62 7.03 1.49
C ASN A 78 13.12 8.06 0.47
N GLN A 79 13.98 8.54 -0.41
CA GLN A 79 13.60 9.46 -1.49
C GLN A 79 12.69 8.77 -2.53
N GLU A 80 12.99 7.53 -2.89
CA GLU A 80 12.15 6.74 -3.79
C GLU A 80 10.73 6.56 -3.23
N MET A 81 10.57 6.31 -1.93
CA MET A 81 9.25 6.28 -1.29
C MET A 81 8.50 7.61 -1.38
N MET A 82 9.20 8.72 -1.16
CA MET A 82 8.59 10.06 -1.28
C MET A 82 8.13 10.36 -2.71
N THR A 83 8.95 10.01 -3.71
CA THR A 83 8.59 10.14 -5.13
C THR A 83 7.41 9.24 -5.46
N TRP A 84 7.44 7.98 -5.01
CA TRP A 84 6.35 7.02 -5.24
C TRP A 84 5.02 7.55 -4.69
N MET A 85 5.00 8.09 -3.46
CA MET A 85 3.78 8.67 -2.86
C MET A 85 3.24 9.86 -3.67
N MET A 86 4.13 10.72 -4.15
CA MET A 86 3.74 11.88 -4.95
C MET A 86 3.13 11.44 -6.29
N ASP A 87 3.80 10.52 -6.99
CA ASP A 87 3.33 10.03 -8.29
C ASP A 87 2.03 9.24 -8.16
N PHE A 88 1.89 8.44 -7.09
CA PHE A 88 0.67 7.71 -6.80
C PHE A 88 -0.50 8.66 -6.52
N GLY A 89 -0.30 9.69 -5.68
CA GLY A 89 -1.32 10.69 -5.38
C GLY A 89 -1.70 11.58 -6.58
N ASN A 90 -0.82 11.70 -7.59
CA ASN A 90 -1.14 12.35 -8.85
C ASN A 90 -1.94 11.44 -9.80
N ALA A 91 -1.79 10.12 -9.69
CA ALA A 91 -2.44 9.15 -10.56
C ALA A 91 -3.86 8.75 -10.10
N PHE A 92 -4.10 8.74 -8.79
CA PHE A 92 -5.36 8.28 -8.19
C PHE A 92 -5.98 9.34 -7.28
N ASP A 93 -7.29 9.53 -7.42
CA ASP A 93 -8.06 10.43 -6.56
C ASP A 93 -8.50 9.74 -5.26
N SER A 94 -8.95 10.52 -4.26
CA SER A 94 -9.34 9.96 -2.96
C SER A 94 -10.52 9.00 -3.04
N ALA A 95 -11.46 9.16 -3.98
CA ALA A 95 -12.59 8.26 -4.13
C ALA A 95 -12.15 6.91 -4.73
N GLU A 96 -11.17 6.92 -5.61
CA GLU A 96 -10.53 5.72 -6.17
C GLU A 96 -9.73 4.95 -5.12
N VAL A 97 -9.06 5.65 -4.22
CA VAL A 97 -8.21 5.01 -3.19
C VAL A 97 -9.03 4.57 -1.96
N LEU A 98 -9.99 5.39 -1.49
CA LEU A 98 -10.67 5.17 -0.21
C LEU A 98 -12.09 4.60 -0.35
N ASP A 99 -12.81 5.01 -1.39
CA ASP A 99 -14.24 4.68 -1.53
C ASP A 99 -14.47 3.48 -2.48
N GLY A 100 -13.40 2.92 -3.06
CA GLY A 100 -13.47 1.78 -3.97
C GLY A 100 -14.13 2.11 -5.32
N LYS A 101 -14.06 3.37 -5.76
CA LYS A 101 -14.56 3.78 -7.08
C LYS A 101 -13.91 2.93 -8.18
N GLU A 102 -14.73 2.46 -9.11
CA GLU A 102 -14.28 1.63 -10.23
C GLU A 102 -13.24 2.37 -11.07
N LEU A 103 -12.14 1.67 -11.37
CA LEU A 103 -11.04 2.19 -12.17
C LEU A 103 -11.25 1.87 -13.65
N SER A 104 -10.81 2.79 -14.53
CA SER A 104 -10.70 2.47 -15.95
C SER A 104 -9.63 1.40 -16.20
N GLU A 105 -9.71 0.71 -17.35
CA GLU A 105 -8.70 -0.27 -17.75
C GLU A 105 -7.28 0.32 -17.77
N GLU A 106 -7.14 1.58 -18.20
CA GLU A 106 -5.87 2.31 -18.16
C GLU A 106 -5.36 2.49 -16.72
N LYS A 107 -6.24 2.86 -15.79
CA LYS A 107 -5.89 3.02 -14.37
C LYS A 107 -5.54 1.70 -13.71
N ILE A 108 -6.18 0.59 -14.09
CA ILE A 108 -5.82 -0.76 -13.59
C ILE A 108 -4.39 -1.12 -14.04
N LYS A 109 -4.04 -0.82 -15.30
CA LYS A 109 -2.66 -1.03 -15.80
C LYS A 109 -1.66 -0.16 -15.05
N THR A 110 -2.00 1.11 -14.82
CA THR A 110 -1.17 2.04 -14.04
C THR A 110 -0.99 1.54 -12.61
N LEU A 111 -2.06 1.09 -11.95
CA LEU A 111 -2.02 0.53 -10.59
C LEU A 111 -1.13 -0.71 -10.51
N THR A 112 -1.14 -1.55 -11.55
CA THR A 112 -0.24 -2.72 -11.64
C THR A 112 1.23 -2.29 -11.68
N GLY A 113 1.57 -1.22 -12.40
CA GLY A 113 2.92 -0.65 -12.39
C GLY A 113 3.32 -0.08 -11.03
N PHE A 114 2.40 0.61 -10.34
CA PHE A 114 2.63 1.09 -8.97
C PHE A 114 2.80 -0.05 -7.97
N GLN A 115 2.06 -1.15 -8.14
CA GLN A 115 2.20 -2.34 -7.31
C GLN A 115 3.58 -3.00 -7.49
N GLU A 116 4.06 -3.12 -8.72
CA GLU A 116 5.40 -3.64 -8.98
C GLU A 116 6.48 -2.74 -8.37
N SER A 117 6.37 -1.42 -8.58
CA SER A 117 7.37 -0.47 -8.09
C SER A 117 7.40 -0.41 -6.56
N VAL A 118 6.26 -0.46 -5.86
CA VAL A 118 6.23 -0.44 -4.39
C VAL A 118 6.78 -1.74 -3.78
N ASN A 119 6.59 -2.88 -4.44
CA ASN A 119 7.18 -4.16 -4.01
C ASN A 119 8.71 -4.17 -4.16
N ASN A 120 9.20 -3.61 -5.28
CA ASN A 120 10.65 -3.45 -5.49
C ASN A 120 11.25 -2.48 -4.46
N LEU A 121 10.57 -1.36 -4.21
CA LEU A 121 10.97 -0.40 -3.18
C LEU A 121 11.01 -1.04 -1.79
N LYS A 122 10.00 -1.84 -1.42
CA LYS A 122 9.98 -2.59 -0.16
C LYS A 122 11.24 -3.44 -0.02
N SER A 123 11.54 -4.23 -1.04
CA SER A 123 12.71 -5.11 -1.04
C SER A 123 14.02 -4.33 -0.90
N SER A 124 14.17 -3.22 -1.62
CA SER A 124 15.36 -2.35 -1.56
C SER A 124 15.50 -1.67 -0.20
N MET A 125 14.41 -1.15 0.37
CA MET A 125 14.41 -0.49 1.67
C MET A 125 14.77 -1.47 2.80
N GLU A 126 14.19 -2.68 2.77
CA GLU A 126 14.49 -3.73 3.75
C GLU A 126 15.95 -4.18 3.66
N ALA A 127 16.49 -4.32 2.45
CA ALA A 127 17.90 -4.64 2.26
C ALA A 127 18.84 -3.52 2.77
N ALA A 128 18.49 -2.25 2.52
CA ALA A 128 19.26 -1.10 3.00
C ALA A 128 19.27 -1.02 4.54
N ILE A 129 18.10 -1.23 5.16
CA ILE A 129 17.95 -1.29 6.63
C ILE A 129 18.82 -2.42 7.21
N ALA A 130 18.68 -3.65 6.69
CA ALA A 130 19.42 -4.80 7.19
C ALA A 130 20.94 -4.63 7.06
N HIS A 131 21.40 -4.01 5.97
CA HIS A 131 22.81 -3.69 5.78
C HIS A 131 23.32 -2.68 6.81
N ALA A 132 22.57 -1.60 7.04
CA ALA A 132 22.92 -0.58 8.02
C ALA A 132 22.95 -1.13 9.46
N GLU A 133 21.97 -1.94 9.84
CA GLU A 133 21.92 -2.61 11.14
C GLU A 133 23.14 -3.52 11.35
N LYS A 134 23.55 -4.26 10.32
CA LYS A 134 24.75 -5.10 10.35
C LYS A 134 26.02 -4.28 10.59
N LEU A 135 26.15 -3.10 9.97
CA LEU A 135 27.30 -2.22 10.17
C LEU A 135 27.34 -1.59 11.57
N LEU A 136 26.19 -1.40 12.21
CA LEU A 136 26.08 -0.85 13.57
C LEU A 136 26.25 -1.91 14.67
N SER A 137 26.13 -3.19 14.32
CA SER A 137 26.27 -4.32 15.25
C SER A 137 27.69 -4.88 15.32
N ASN A 138 28.61 -4.37 14.49
CA ASN A 138 30.05 -4.70 14.50
C ASN A 138 30.82 -3.71 15.38
#